data_AF-A0A1B9AE47-F1
#
_entry.id   AF-A0A1B9AE47-F1
#
_cell.length_a   1.000
_cell.length_b   1.000
_cell.length_c   1.000
_cell.angle_alpha   90.00
_cell.angle_beta   90.00
_cell.angle_gamma   90.00
#
_symmetry.space_group_name_H-M   'P 1'
#
loop_
_entity.id
_entity.type
_entity.pdbx_description
1 polymer ?
#
loop_
_entity_poly.entity_id
_entity_poly.type
_entity_poly.pdbx_seq_one_letter_code
_entity_poly.pdbx_strand_id
1 'polypeptide(L)' 'MGVEVHRNIGGTGIVANLTVGGGPDIISLRADMNAINLTEEGEHPYTSQNPGKMHGCGHDGHGATLLGAAKVGIGHIS' A
#
# COMPACT_ATOMS: atom_id res chain seq x y z
N MET A 1 -7.53 -4.41 -11.02
CA MET A 1 -7.35 -5.51 -10.06
C MET A 1 -8.68 -6.18 -9.65
N GLY A 2 -9.86 -5.69 -10.06
CA GLY A 2 -11.11 -6.45 -9.84
C GLY A 2 -11.49 -6.68 -8.37
N VAL A 3 -10.94 -5.89 -7.45
CA VAL A 3 -11.21 -5.95 -6.01
C VAL A 3 -12.24 -4.90 -5.62
N GLU A 4 -13.02 -5.18 -4.58
CA GLU A 4 -13.89 -4.19 -3.96
C GLU A 4 -13.02 -3.24 -3.12
N VAL A 5 -13.16 -1.92 -3.31
CA VAL A 5 -12.30 -0.93 -2.65
C VAL A 5 -13.14 0.02 -1.81
N HIS A 6 -12.85 0.06 -0.52
CA HIS A 6 -13.39 1.03 0.44
C HIS A 6 -12.35 2.11 0.71
N ARG A 7 -12.77 3.37 0.70
CA ARG A 7 -11.91 4.56 0.85
C ARG A 7 -12.37 5.39 2.05
N ASN A 8 -11.52 6.33 2.45
CA ASN A 8 -11.76 7.28 3.53
C ASN A 8 -11.96 6.61 4.89
N ILE A 9 -11.38 5.42 5.08
CA ILE A 9 -11.40 4.73 6.38
C ILE A 9 -10.46 5.48 7.32
N GLY A 10 -11.02 6.11 8.36
CA GLY A 10 -10.23 6.97 9.25
C GLY A 10 -9.61 8.19 8.53
N GLY A 11 -10.25 8.70 7.48
CA GLY A 11 -9.80 9.88 6.73
C GLY A 11 -9.08 9.53 5.42
N THR A 12 -7.92 8.87 5.49
CA THR A 12 -7.09 8.56 4.31
C THR A 12 -6.91 7.08 4.03
N GLY A 13 -7.36 6.20 4.93
CA GLY A 13 -7.19 4.76 4.81
C GLY A 13 -7.99 4.15 3.66
N ILE A 14 -7.44 3.07 3.12
CA ILE A 14 -8.03 2.25 2.05
C ILE A 14 -8.05 0.79 2.51
N VAL A 15 -9.17 0.11 2.27
CA VAL A 15 -9.31 -1.34 2.45
C VAL A 15 -9.77 -1.92 1.11
N ALA A 16 -9.09 -2.96 0.63
CA ALA A 16 -9.46 -3.65 -0.59
C ALA A 16 -9.76 -5.13 -0.29
N ASN A 17 -10.95 -5.58 -0.65
CA ASN A 17 -11.42 -6.94 -0.45
C ASN A 17 -11.33 -7.74 -1.75
N LEU A 18 -10.76 -8.93 -1.64
CA LEU A 18 -10.80 -9.98 -2.64
C LEU A 18 -11.49 -11.18 -2.01
N THR A 19 -12.69 -11.50 -2.47
CA THR A 19 -13.46 -12.65 -1.97
C THR A 19 -13.31 -13.81 -2.95
N VAL A 20 -12.91 -14.98 -2.44
CA VAL A 20 -12.83 -16.23 -3.20
C VAL A 20 -13.65 -17.28 -2.46
N GLY A 21 -14.61 -17.90 -3.14
CA GLY A 21 -15.57 -18.81 -2.51
C GLY A 21 -16.56 -18.09 -1.58
N GLY A 22 -17.18 -18.83 -0.66
CA GLY A 22 -18.21 -18.33 0.28
C GLY A 22 -17.96 -18.72 1.73
N GLY A 23 -16.73 -19.11 2.09
CA GLY A 23 -16.35 -19.45 3.46
C GLY A 23 -16.17 -18.20 4.34
N PRO A 24 -16.18 -18.36 5.68
CA PRO A 24 -16.06 -17.25 6.61
C PRO A 24 -14.61 -16.82 6.91
N ASP A 25 -13.61 -17.56 6.42
CA ASP A 25 -12.20 -17.33 6.76
C ASP A 25 -11.64 -16.10 6.06
N ILE A 26 -10.88 -15.28 6.80
CA ILE A 26 -10.35 -14.00 6.32
C ILE A 26 -8.88 -13.87 6.75
N ILE A 27 -8.03 -13.48 5.80
CA ILE A 27 -6.64 -13.08 6.04
C ILE A 27 -6.47 -11.63 5.56
N SER A 28 -5.86 -10.80 6.39
CA SER A 28 -5.56 -9.40 6.05
C SER A 28 -4.06 -9.16 5.92
N LEU A 29 -3.67 -8.46 4.86
CA LEU A 29 -2.33 -7.90 4.70
C LEU A 29 -2.40 -6.38 4.85
N ARG A 30 -1.40 -5.78 5.48
CA ARG A 30 -1.42 -4.35 5.88
C ARG A 30 -0.09 -3.67 5.55
N ALA A 31 -0.18 -2.47 5.01
CA ALA A 31 0.95 -1.57 4.78
C ALA A 31 0.58 -0.15 5.21
N ASP A 32 1.55 0.53 5.81
CA ASP A 32 1.43 1.95 6.17
C ASP A 32 1.81 2.83 4.97
N MET A 33 1.14 3.98 4.84
CA MET A 33 1.28 4.87 3.68
C MET A 33 1.91 6.23 4.02
N ASN A 34 2.20 6.53 5.29
CA ASN A 34 2.66 7.85 5.69
C ASN A 34 4.17 8.04 5.47
N ALA A 35 4.57 9.28 5.18
CA ALA A 35 5.94 9.76 5.21
C ALA A 35 6.31 10.29 6.62
N ILE A 36 7.58 10.71 6.78
CA ILE A 36 8.08 11.39 7.98
C ILE A 36 8.54 12.82 7.67
N ASN A 37 8.72 13.64 8.71
CA ASN A 37 9.26 15.00 8.63
C ASN A 37 10.78 14.98 8.59
N LEU A 38 11.34 14.65 7.43
CA LEU A 38 12.78 14.61 7.22
C LEU A 38 13.08 15.00 5.77
N THR A 39 14.05 15.90 5.59
CA THR A 39 14.57 16.24 4.26
C THR A 39 15.34 15.05 3.73
N GLU A 40 15.00 14.61 2.52
CA GLU A 40 15.74 13.55 1.86
C GLU A 40 17.13 14.04 1.45
N GLU A 41 18.15 13.23 1.75
CA GLU A 41 19.53 13.49 1.40
C GLU A 41 19.97 12.60 0.24
N GLY A 42 20.88 13.11 -0.60
CA GLY A 42 21.38 12.41 -1.78
C GLY A 42 20.74 12.89 -3.08
N GLU A 43 21.35 12.49 -4.21
CA GLU A 43 20.87 12.79 -5.55
C GLU A 43 20.48 11.50 -6.25
N HIS A 44 19.18 11.21 -6.25
CA HIS A 44 18.61 10.05 -6.91
C HIS A 44 17.45 10.48 -7.81
N PRO A 45 17.19 9.76 -8.93
CA PRO A 45 16.11 10.12 -9.84
C PRO A 45 14.70 9.99 -9.22
N TYR A 46 14.58 9.40 -8.04
CA TYR A 46 13.33 9.16 -7.32
C TYR A 46 13.24 9.91 -5.98
N THR A 47 14.11 10.89 -5.73
CA THR A 47 14.09 11.70 -4.51
C THR A 47 12.73 12.41 -4.33
N SER A 48 12.29 12.54 -3.08
CA SER A 48 11.07 13.23 -2.71
C SER A 48 10.97 14.63 -3.32
N GLN A 49 9.85 14.88 -3.98
CA GLN A 49 9.50 16.19 -4.53
C GLN A 49 8.82 17.11 -3.49
N ASN A 50 8.62 16.62 -2.26
CA ASN A 50 8.01 17.37 -1.17
C ASN A 50 9.12 17.79 -0.17
N PRO A 51 9.54 19.07 -0.16
CA PRO A 51 10.60 19.53 0.74
C PRO A 51 10.30 19.22 2.20
N GLY A 52 11.31 18.69 2.91
CA GLY A 52 11.18 18.31 4.34
C GLY A 52 10.35 17.06 4.62
N LYS A 53 10.01 16.27 3.59
CA LYS A 53 9.30 14.99 3.72
C LYS A 53 10.02 13.90 2.94
N MET A 54 10.10 12.71 3.52
CA MET A 54 10.57 11.51 2.82
C MET A 54 9.94 10.24 3.42
N HIS A 55 9.94 9.14 2.68
CA HIS A 55 9.58 7.81 3.19
C HIS A 55 10.77 7.12 3.87
N GLY A 56 11.36 7.77 4.88
CA GLY A 56 12.55 7.28 5.57
C GLY A 56 12.39 5.96 6.34
N CYS A 57 11.14 5.48 6.51
CA CYS A 57 10.82 4.20 7.12
C CYS A 57 10.38 3.13 6.10
N GLY A 58 10.51 3.40 4.80
CA GLY A 58 10.20 2.43 3.74
C GLY A 58 8.71 2.15 3.52
N HIS A 59 7.81 3.04 3.97
CA HIS A 59 6.36 2.87 3.83
C HIS A 59 5.89 2.91 2.37
N ASP A 60 6.60 3.64 1.51
CA ASP A 60 6.49 3.54 0.06
C ASP A 60 6.77 2.11 -0.45
N GLY A 61 7.86 1.50 0.03
CA GLY A 61 8.21 0.11 -0.24
C GLY A 61 7.14 -0.88 0.23
N HIS A 62 6.68 -0.75 1.48
CA HIS A 62 5.59 -1.60 2.01
C HIS A 62 4.33 -1.50 1.16
N GLY A 63 3.92 -0.29 0.77
CA GLY A 63 2.77 -0.05 -0.09
C GLY A 63 2.94 -0.70 -1.46
N ALA A 64 4.10 -0.54 -2.09
CA ALA A 64 4.42 -1.14 -3.38
C ALA A 64 4.41 -2.69 -3.30
N THR A 65 5.02 -3.27 -2.27
CA THR A 65 5.01 -4.72 -2.06
C THR A 65 3.61 -5.27 -1.84
N LEU A 66 2.77 -4.59 -1.03
CA LEU A 66 1.39 -5.02 -0.80
C LEU A 66 0.56 -4.99 -2.09
N LEU A 67 0.70 -3.95 -2.91
CA LEU A 67 0.05 -3.87 -4.22
C LEU A 67 0.53 -4.97 -5.17
N GLY A 68 1.83 -5.28 -5.15
CA GLY A 68 2.41 -6.40 -5.89
C GLY A 68 1.84 -7.75 -5.46
N ALA A 69 1.78 -8.01 -4.15
CA ALA A 69 1.18 -9.22 -3.59
C ALA A 69 -0.30 -9.36 -3.98
N ALA A 70 -1.07 -8.27 -3.93
CA ALA A 70 -2.45 -8.27 -4.40
C ALA A 70 -2.54 -8.63 -5.89
N LYS A 71 -1.73 -7.99 -6.73
CA LYS A 71 -1.70 -8.24 -8.18
C LYS A 71 -1.35 -9.70 -8.52
N VAL A 72 -0.32 -10.24 -7.88
CA VAL A 72 0.10 -11.65 -8.07
C VAL A 72 -0.99 -12.58 -7.53
N GLY A 73 -1.45 -12.35 -6.30
CA GLY A 73 -2.52 -13.12 -5.68
C GLY A 73 -3.71 -13.24 -6.60
N ILE A 74 -4.32 -12.11 -6.98
CA ILE A 74 -5.48 -12.06 -7.89
C ILE A 74 -5.24 -12.86 -9.17
N GLY A 75 -4.04 -12.81 -9.77
CA GLY A 75 -3.70 -13.58 -10.97
C GLY A 75 -3.67 -15.10 -10.78
N HIS A 76 -3.57 -15.60 -9.55
CA HIS A 76 -3.51 -17.02 -9.20
C HIS A 76 -4.78 -17.57 -8.52
N ILE A 77 -5.69 -16.70 -8.09
CA ILE A 77 -6.98 -17.08 -7.46
C ILE A 77 -8.20 -16.73 -8.34
N SER A 78 -7.98 -16.19 -9.55
CA SER A 78 -9.01 -16.00 -10.58
C SER A 78 -9.26 -17.27 -11.39
#